data_AF-A0A6S7D325-F1
#
_entry.id   AF-A0A6S7D325-F1
#
_cell.length_a   1.000
_cell.length_b   1.000
_cell.length_c   1.000
_cell.angle_alpha   90.00
_cell.angle_beta   90.00
_cell.angle_gamma   90.00
#
_symmetry.space_group_name_H-M   'P 1'
#
loop_
_entity.id
_entity.type
_entity.pdbx_description
1 polymer ?
#
loop_
_entity_poly.entity_id
_entity_poly.type
_entity_poly.pdbx_seq_one_letter_code
_entity_poly.pdbx_strand_id
1 'polypeptide(L)'
;MTPTLVFDLETIPDADGLRKLNGWGPEVSDLEVVERALAARREAVGHDFLPLHLHKVAVVGCVFRDDQGFRVKTLGQADDPEAALLAGFFKTIERYTPKLISWNGSGFDLPVLHYRSLILGVPAPRYWDMGEEDRDFKFNNYIARYHTRHLDLMDVLAKYNGRANAPLDDLAKLCGFPGKLGMDGSKVWEAWHTGRADEVRAYCETDVVNTWLVYCRFRFLRGELDRTGYDAEIALVRDTLSASDAPHWKEYMAAWDAT
;
A
#
# COMPACT_ATOMS: atom_id res chain seq x y z
N MET A 1 20.35 8.37 -7.98
CA MET A 1 20.04 7.19 -7.12
C MET A 1 19.06 6.26 -7.85
N THR A 2 18.99 4.97 -7.53
CA THR A 2 17.82 4.16 -7.98
C THR A 2 16.57 4.69 -7.29
N PRO A 3 15.51 5.09 -8.01
CA PRO A 3 14.29 5.60 -7.38
C PRO A 3 13.68 4.55 -6.45
N THR A 4 13.11 5.00 -5.34
CA THR A 4 12.35 4.14 -4.42
C THR A 4 10.88 4.53 -4.46
N LEU A 5 10.01 3.54 -4.63
CA LEU A 5 8.56 3.67 -4.60
C LEU A 5 8.05 2.88 -3.39
N VAL A 6 7.57 3.57 -2.37
CA VAL A 6 6.77 2.94 -1.31
C VAL A 6 5.32 2.94 -1.77
N PHE A 7 4.59 1.85 -1.50
CA PHE A 7 3.18 1.78 -1.83
C PHE A 7 2.40 1.01 -0.77
N ASP A 8 1.11 1.28 -0.73
CA ASP A 8 0.09 0.65 0.10
C ASP A 8 -1.26 0.75 -0.63
N LEU A 9 -2.17 -0.20 -0.38
CA LEU A 9 -3.50 -0.23 -0.98
C LEU A 9 -4.60 -0.11 0.07
N GLU A 10 -5.59 0.72 -0.26
CA GLU A 10 -6.92 0.56 0.34
C GLU A 10 -7.85 -0.14 -0.63
N THR A 11 -8.56 -1.13 -0.10
CA THR A 11 -9.45 -1.99 -0.88
C THR A 11 -10.85 -1.99 -0.32
N ILE A 12 -11.82 -2.15 -1.20
CA ILE A 12 -13.22 -2.37 -0.87
C ILE A 12 -13.64 -3.77 -1.36
N PRO A 13 -14.71 -4.36 -0.81
CA PRO A 13 -15.27 -5.58 -1.35
C PRO A 13 -15.65 -5.45 -2.84
N ASP A 14 -15.29 -6.43 -3.65
CA ASP A 14 -15.66 -6.48 -5.08
C ASP A 14 -17.11 -6.94 -5.24
N ALA A 15 -18.07 -6.01 -5.16
CA ALA A 15 -19.48 -6.30 -5.29
C ALA A 15 -19.82 -7.02 -6.62
N ASP A 16 -19.17 -6.65 -7.73
CA ASP A 16 -19.39 -7.28 -9.03
C ASP A 16 -18.91 -8.73 -9.05
N GLY A 17 -17.70 -8.98 -8.53
CA GLY A 17 -17.15 -10.31 -8.38
C GLY A 17 -17.99 -11.20 -7.45
N LEU A 18 -18.40 -10.66 -6.31
CA LEU A 18 -19.27 -11.34 -5.35
C LEU A 18 -20.62 -11.71 -5.97
N ARG A 19 -21.27 -10.77 -6.66
CA ARG A 19 -22.53 -11.00 -7.37
C ARG A 19 -22.40 -12.12 -8.39
N LYS A 20 -21.35 -12.08 -9.21
CA LYS A 20 -21.06 -13.10 -10.23
C LYS A 20 -20.85 -14.49 -9.64
N LEU A 21 -20.07 -14.61 -8.57
CA LEU A 21 -19.73 -15.90 -7.97
C LEU A 21 -20.88 -16.54 -7.18
N ASN A 22 -21.78 -15.72 -6.64
CA ASN A 22 -22.94 -16.20 -5.88
C ASN A 22 -24.22 -16.31 -6.71
N GLY A 23 -24.18 -15.97 -8.01
CA GLY A 23 -25.34 -16.02 -8.89
C GLY A 23 -26.44 -15.04 -8.48
N TRP A 24 -26.08 -13.92 -7.85
CA TRP A 24 -27.04 -12.87 -7.49
C TRP A 24 -27.36 -12.00 -8.69
N GLY A 25 -28.64 -11.62 -8.85
CA GLY A 25 -29.07 -10.79 -9.96
C GLY A 25 -28.70 -9.30 -9.79
N PRO A 26 -28.84 -8.50 -10.86
CA PRO A 26 -28.53 -7.06 -10.84
C PRO A 26 -29.48 -6.25 -9.94
N GLU A 27 -30.62 -6.82 -9.53
CA GLU A 27 -31.56 -6.21 -8.59
C GLU A 27 -31.04 -6.12 -7.16
N VAL A 28 -30.01 -6.91 -6.81
CA VAL A 28 -29.38 -6.86 -5.49
C VAL A 28 -28.35 -5.75 -5.47
N SER A 29 -28.59 -4.74 -4.62
CA SER A 29 -27.70 -3.58 -4.47
C SER A 29 -26.28 -3.99 -4.04
N ASP A 30 -25.27 -3.20 -4.38
CA ASP A 30 -23.87 -3.47 -3.96
C ASP A 30 -23.75 -3.58 -2.44
N LEU A 31 -24.45 -2.73 -1.69
CA LEU A 31 -24.45 -2.77 -0.23
C LEU A 31 -24.95 -4.13 0.28
N GLU A 32 -26.10 -4.59 -0.23
CA GLU A 32 -26.69 -5.86 0.18
C GLU A 32 -25.83 -7.06 -0.25
N VAL A 33 -25.24 -7.03 -1.44
CA VAL A 33 -24.27 -8.05 -1.92
C VAL A 33 -23.10 -8.16 -0.94
N VAL A 34 -22.52 -7.03 -0.55
CA VAL A 34 -21.37 -6.99 0.35
C VAL A 34 -21.76 -7.45 1.76
N GLU A 35 -22.87 -6.95 2.32
CA GLU A 35 -23.33 -7.35 3.65
C GLU A 35 -23.60 -8.86 3.75
N ARG A 36 -24.26 -9.44 2.74
CA ARG A 36 -24.49 -10.89 2.66
C ARG A 36 -23.17 -11.66 2.62
N ALA A 37 -22.20 -11.21 1.82
CA ALA A 37 -20.90 -11.87 1.71
C ALA A 37 -20.09 -11.79 3.01
N LEU A 38 -20.05 -10.63 3.67
CA LEU A 38 -19.35 -10.45 4.95
C LEU A 38 -20.01 -11.27 6.07
N ALA A 39 -21.34 -11.36 6.10
CA ALA A 39 -22.07 -12.20 7.05
C ALA A 39 -21.74 -13.69 6.86
N ALA A 40 -21.81 -14.18 5.62
CA ALA A 40 -21.46 -15.56 5.29
C ALA A 40 -19.99 -15.88 5.63
N ARG A 41 -19.08 -14.93 5.41
CA ARG A 41 -17.67 -15.06 5.77
C ARG A 41 -17.48 -15.20 7.28
N ARG A 42 -18.13 -14.35 8.09
CA ARG A 42 -18.08 -14.44 9.56
C ARG A 42 -18.63 -15.77 10.07
N GLU A 43 -19.73 -16.25 9.52
CA GLU A 43 -20.30 -17.54 9.89
C GLU A 43 -19.34 -18.70 9.57
N ALA A 44 -18.68 -18.65 8.42
CA ALA A 44 -17.80 -19.74 7.97
C ALA A 44 -16.43 -19.78 8.67
N VAL A 45 -15.81 -18.62 8.97
CA VAL A 45 -14.42 -18.56 9.46
C VAL A 45 -14.19 -17.66 10.69
N GLY A 46 -15.24 -17.05 11.23
CA GLY A 46 -15.17 -16.25 12.47
C GLY A 46 -14.70 -14.80 12.31
N HIS A 47 -14.45 -14.33 11.08
CA HIS A 47 -14.10 -12.94 10.77
C HIS A 47 -14.68 -12.54 9.40
N ASP A 48 -14.74 -11.25 9.06
CA ASP A 48 -15.29 -10.77 7.77
C ASP A 48 -14.23 -10.43 6.71
N PHE A 49 -12.94 -10.52 7.03
CA PHE A 49 -11.88 -10.35 6.03
C PHE A 49 -12.03 -11.34 4.85
N LEU A 50 -12.24 -10.78 3.67
CA LEU A 50 -12.53 -11.53 2.44
C LEU A 50 -11.27 -12.19 1.87
N PRO A 51 -11.42 -13.28 1.10
CA PRO A 51 -10.35 -13.79 0.24
C PRO A 51 -9.82 -12.71 -0.72
N LEU A 52 -8.50 -12.65 -0.93
CA LEU A 52 -7.82 -11.55 -1.65
C LEU A 52 -8.37 -11.27 -3.06
N HIS A 53 -8.83 -12.30 -3.78
CA HIS A 53 -9.41 -12.15 -5.12
C HIS A 53 -10.80 -11.48 -5.13
N LEU A 54 -11.43 -11.30 -3.96
CA LEU A 54 -12.72 -10.64 -3.76
C LEU A 54 -12.57 -9.21 -3.21
N HIS A 55 -11.35 -8.69 -3.17
CA HIS A 55 -11.08 -7.28 -2.94
C HIS A 55 -11.08 -6.54 -4.28
N LYS A 56 -11.33 -5.24 -4.23
CA LYS A 56 -11.26 -4.28 -5.33
C LYS A 56 -10.39 -3.11 -4.86
N VAL A 57 -9.40 -2.71 -5.66
CA VAL A 57 -8.51 -1.61 -5.31
C VAL A 57 -9.26 -0.28 -5.43
N ALA A 58 -9.34 0.45 -4.32
CA ALA A 58 -10.00 1.76 -4.25
C ALA A 58 -8.97 2.90 -4.21
N VAL A 59 -7.83 2.68 -3.56
CA VAL A 59 -6.74 3.65 -3.45
C VAL A 59 -5.40 2.96 -3.63
N VAL A 60 -4.47 3.64 -4.29
CA VAL A 60 -3.04 3.29 -4.29
C VAL A 60 -2.27 4.47 -3.72
N GLY A 61 -1.82 4.37 -2.47
CA GLY A 61 -0.94 5.35 -1.84
C GLY A 61 0.49 5.15 -2.34
N CYS A 62 1.23 6.24 -2.54
CA CYS A 62 2.61 6.19 -3.01
C CYS A 62 3.50 7.25 -2.36
N VAL A 63 4.68 6.83 -1.92
CA VAL A 63 5.84 7.72 -1.74
C VAL A 63 6.83 7.44 -2.85
N PHE A 64 7.28 8.48 -3.56
CA PHE A 64 8.31 8.38 -4.58
C PHE A 64 9.52 9.23 -4.20
N ARG A 65 10.65 8.57 -3.89
CA ARG A 65 11.93 9.21 -3.57
C ARG A 65 12.92 8.98 -4.71
N ASP A 66 13.40 10.07 -5.30
CA ASP A 66 14.44 10.08 -6.35
C ASP A 66 15.36 11.29 -6.18
N ASP A 67 16.26 11.54 -7.12
CA ASP A 67 17.20 12.67 -7.04
C ASP A 67 16.50 14.05 -7.04
N GLN A 68 15.22 14.13 -7.40
CA GLN A 68 14.40 15.36 -7.35
C GLN A 68 13.70 15.56 -6.00
N GLY A 69 13.86 14.62 -5.04
CA GLY A 69 13.35 14.74 -3.69
C GLY A 69 12.30 13.69 -3.31
N PHE A 70 11.54 14.00 -2.27
CA PHE A 70 10.49 13.17 -1.68
C PHE A 70 9.11 13.70 -2.09
N ARG A 71 8.22 12.81 -2.54
CA ARG A 71 6.82 13.16 -2.87
C ARG A 71 5.90 12.06 -2.36
N VAL A 72 4.81 12.45 -1.72
CA VAL A 72 3.71 11.55 -1.32
C VAL A 72 2.46 11.93 -2.08
N LYS A 73 1.71 10.94 -2.56
CA LYS A 73 0.38 11.11 -3.14
C LYS A 73 -0.33 9.76 -3.32
N THR A 74 -1.65 9.81 -3.38
CA THR A 74 -2.48 8.78 -3.99
C THR A 74 -2.43 8.84 -5.53
N LEU A 75 -2.43 7.68 -6.19
CA LEU A 75 -2.56 7.60 -7.65
C LEU A 75 -4.02 7.85 -8.10
N GLY A 76 -4.18 8.45 -9.28
CA GLY A 76 -5.49 8.77 -9.86
C GLY A 76 -6.32 9.76 -9.04
N GLN A 77 -7.57 9.94 -9.41
CA GLN A 77 -8.62 10.62 -8.64
C GLN A 77 -9.49 9.59 -7.90
N ALA A 78 -10.40 10.03 -7.03
CA ALA A 78 -11.25 9.14 -6.23
C ALA A 78 -12.27 8.35 -7.08
N ASP A 79 -12.69 8.92 -8.21
CA ASP A 79 -13.66 8.38 -9.16
C ASP A 79 -13.02 7.69 -10.37
N ASP A 80 -11.67 7.65 -10.43
CA ASP A 80 -10.97 6.94 -11.50
C ASP A 80 -11.32 5.44 -11.47
N PRO A 81 -11.50 4.80 -12.64
CA PRO A 81 -11.74 3.37 -12.69
C PRO A 81 -10.52 2.61 -12.16
N GLU A 82 -10.75 1.51 -11.44
CA GLU A 82 -9.69 0.67 -10.84
C GLU A 82 -8.58 0.31 -11.84
N ALA A 83 -8.94 -0.01 -13.08
CA ALA A 83 -7.97 -0.33 -14.13
C ALA A 83 -6.97 0.82 -14.41
N ALA A 84 -7.40 2.08 -14.28
CA ALA A 84 -6.52 3.24 -14.42
C ALA A 84 -5.54 3.37 -13.25
N LEU A 85 -5.97 3.04 -12.02
CA LEU A 85 -5.11 3.03 -10.84
C LEU A 85 -4.00 1.97 -11.00
N LEU A 86 -4.37 0.75 -11.35
CA LEU A 86 -3.44 -0.36 -11.60
C LEU A 86 -2.48 -0.02 -12.75
N ALA A 87 -3.00 0.48 -13.88
CA ALA A 87 -2.17 0.89 -15.00
C ALA A 87 -1.20 2.01 -14.61
N GLY A 88 -1.63 2.98 -13.80
CA GLY A 88 -0.78 4.05 -13.27
C GLY A 88 0.36 3.52 -12.40
N PHE A 89 0.07 2.55 -11.53
CA PHE A 89 1.07 1.88 -10.69
C PHE A 89 2.11 1.15 -11.55
N PHE A 90 1.68 0.27 -12.45
CA PHE A 90 2.59 -0.50 -13.29
C PHE A 90 3.35 0.37 -14.31
N LYS A 91 2.74 1.45 -14.81
CA LYS A 91 3.43 2.44 -15.66
C LYS A 91 4.56 3.15 -14.92
N THR A 92 4.40 3.38 -13.62
CA THR A 92 5.48 3.92 -12.78
C THR A 92 6.64 2.93 -12.69
N ILE A 93 6.34 1.64 -12.53
CA ILE A 93 7.36 0.58 -12.52
C ILE A 93 8.07 0.47 -13.86
N GLU A 94 7.31 0.46 -14.96
CA GLU A 94 7.85 0.41 -16.32
C GLU A 94 8.82 1.56 -16.58
N ARG A 95 8.42 2.79 -16.23
CA ARG A 95 9.18 4.00 -16.52
C ARG A 95 10.45 4.14 -15.69
N TYR A 96 10.38 3.83 -14.40
CA TYR A 96 11.46 4.16 -13.45
C TYR A 96 12.22 2.93 -12.95
N THR A 97 11.67 1.73 -13.14
CA THR A 97 12.20 0.47 -12.58
C THR A 97 12.63 0.66 -11.10
N PRO A 98 11.76 1.21 -10.23
CA PRO A 98 12.14 1.61 -8.89
C PRO A 98 12.37 0.39 -7.98
N LYS A 99 13.03 0.59 -6.85
CA LYS A 99 12.91 -0.34 -5.72
C LYS A 99 11.54 -0.16 -5.07
N LEU A 100 10.74 -1.22 -5.00
CA LEU A 100 9.45 -1.21 -4.31
C LEU A 100 9.66 -1.50 -2.83
N ILE A 101 9.03 -0.71 -1.97
CA ILE A 101 8.98 -0.94 -0.52
C ILE A 101 7.53 -1.01 -0.08
N SER A 102 7.21 -1.91 0.83
CA SER A 102 5.86 -2.04 1.40
C SER A 102 5.93 -2.55 2.83
N TRP A 103 4.81 -2.45 3.55
CA TRP A 103 4.57 -3.17 4.79
C TRP A 103 3.50 -4.23 4.57
N ASN A 104 3.82 -5.52 4.61
CA ASN A 104 2.90 -6.62 4.28
C ASN A 104 2.43 -6.66 2.80
N GLY A 105 3.12 -5.96 1.90
CA GLY A 105 2.78 -5.97 0.48
C GLY A 105 2.87 -7.34 -0.20
N SER A 106 3.70 -8.26 0.30
CA SER A 106 3.74 -9.64 -0.21
C SER A 106 2.54 -10.47 0.26
N GLY A 107 2.01 -10.15 1.45
CA GLY A 107 0.89 -10.88 2.05
C GLY A 107 -0.48 -10.40 1.59
N PHE A 108 -0.58 -9.15 1.13
CA PHE A 108 -1.85 -8.53 0.77
C PHE A 108 -1.79 -7.78 -0.57
N ASP A 109 -1.05 -6.68 -0.64
CA ASP A 109 -1.16 -5.70 -1.72
C ASP A 109 -0.81 -6.26 -3.10
N LEU A 110 0.36 -6.88 -3.25
CA LEU A 110 0.79 -7.45 -4.53
C LEU A 110 -0.12 -8.59 -4.98
N PRO A 111 -0.50 -9.58 -4.14
CA PRO A 111 -1.50 -10.57 -4.52
C PRO A 111 -2.83 -9.96 -4.98
N VAL A 112 -3.33 -8.92 -4.31
CA VAL A 112 -4.54 -8.20 -4.74
C VAL A 112 -4.32 -7.59 -6.12
N LEU A 113 -3.22 -6.85 -6.34
CA LEU A 113 -2.87 -6.29 -7.65
C LEU A 113 -2.78 -7.38 -8.73
N HIS A 114 -2.24 -8.56 -8.42
CA HIS A 114 -2.17 -9.68 -9.38
C HIS A 114 -3.55 -10.14 -9.82
N TYR A 115 -4.44 -10.42 -8.85
CA TYR A 115 -5.81 -10.86 -9.17
C TYR A 115 -6.59 -9.79 -9.92
N ARG A 116 -6.46 -8.52 -9.50
CA ARG A 116 -7.16 -7.41 -10.15
C ARG A 116 -6.64 -7.13 -11.55
N SER A 117 -5.33 -7.22 -11.78
CA SER A 117 -4.77 -7.16 -13.13
C SER A 117 -5.24 -8.29 -14.02
N LEU A 118 -5.36 -9.52 -13.50
CA LEU A 118 -5.91 -10.66 -14.25
C LEU A 118 -7.39 -10.44 -14.62
N ILE A 119 -8.20 -9.96 -13.67
CA ILE A 119 -9.64 -9.71 -13.87
C ILE A 119 -9.88 -8.57 -14.87
N LEU A 120 -9.09 -7.49 -14.79
CA LEU A 120 -9.25 -6.27 -15.59
C LEU A 120 -8.42 -6.25 -16.88
N GLY A 121 -7.54 -7.23 -17.08
CA GLY A 121 -6.66 -7.30 -18.24
C GLY A 121 -5.59 -6.20 -18.29
N VAL A 122 -5.05 -5.79 -17.13
CA VAL A 122 -4.02 -4.74 -17.05
C VAL A 122 -2.61 -5.36 -17.19
N PRO A 123 -1.85 -5.01 -18.23
CA PRO A 123 -0.51 -5.57 -18.44
C PRO A 123 0.54 -4.93 -17.53
N ALA A 124 1.55 -5.71 -17.14
CA ALA A 124 2.69 -5.23 -16.35
C ALA A 124 4.00 -5.96 -16.72
N PRO A 125 4.52 -5.84 -17.97
CA PRO A 125 5.63 -6.65 -18.44
C PRO A 125 6.90 -6.51 -17.61
N ARG A 126 7.34 -5.27 -17.32
CA ARG A 126 8.54 -5.02 -16.49
C ARG A 126 8.40 -5.53 -15.06
N TYR A 127 7.18 -5.56 -14.53
CA TYR A 127 6.91 -6.08 -13.19
C TYR A 127 7.07 -7.61 -13.14
N TRP A 128 6.57 -8.31 -14.17
CA TRP A 128 6.57 -9.77 -14.27
C TRP A 128 7.85 -10.37 -14.86
N ASP A 129 8.73 -9.57 -15.44
CA ASP A 129 10.03 -10.03 -15.94
C ASP A 129 10.87 -10.61 -14.80
N MET A 130 11.21 -11.90 -14.90
CA MET A 130 12.05 -12.60 -13.93
C MET A 130 13.42 -12.95 -14.52
N GLY A 131 13.79 -12.30 -15.63
CA GLY A 131 15.05 -12.52 -16.33
C GLY A 131 14.90 -13.08 -17.74
N GLU A 132 13.67 -13.24 -18.23
CA GLU A 132 13.36 -13.71 -19.58
C GLU A 132 13.68 -12.65 -20.63
N GLU A 133 13.31 -11.39 -20.37
CA GLU A 133 13.55 -10.26 -21.29
C GLU A 133 14.81 -9.48 -20.87
N ASP A 134 14.91 -9.08 -19.59
CA ASP A 134 16.07 -8.39 -19.03
C ASP A 134 16.83 -9.29 -18.06
N ARG A 135 18.01 -9.76 -18.45
CA ARG A 135 18.85 -10.66 -17.63
C ARG A 135 19.21 -10.08 -16.26
N ASP A 136 19.18 -8.76 -16.07
CA ASP A 136 19.42 -8.13 -14.77
C ASP A 136 18.32 -8.45 -13.74
N PHE A 137 17.16 -8.93 -14.19
CA PHE A 137 16.04 -9.35 -13.34
C PHE A 137 16.17 -10.79 -12.82
N LYS A 138 17.11 -11.57 -13.37
CA LYS A 138 17.32 -12.98 -12.99
C LYS A 138 17.57 -13.17 -11.49
N PHE A 139 18.29 -12.25 -10.86
CA PHE A 139 18.66 -12.31 -9.44
C PHE A 139 18.17 -11.09 -8.64
N ASN A 140 17.34 -10.25 -9.25
CA ASN A 140 16.77 -9.07 -8.60
C ASN A 140 15.52 -8.64 -9.37
N ASN A 141 14.38 -9.29 -9.15
CA ASN A 141 13.06 -8.98 -9.76
C ASN A 141 12.02 -8.70 -8.67
N TYR A 142 10.81 -8.31 -9.07
CA TYR A 142 9.74 -7.92 -8.14
C TYR A 142 8.94 -9.11 -7.56
N ILE A 143 9.09 -10.31 -8.12
CA ILE A 143 8.25 -11.48 -7.77
C ILE A 143 8.94 -12.38 -6.73
N ALA A 144 10.24 -12.59 -6.89
CA ALA A 144 10.99 -13.48 -6.02
C ALA A 144 11.15 -12.89 -4.62
N ARG A 145 10.56 -13.55 -3.62
CA ARG A 145 10.49 -13.14 -2.21
C ARG A 145 11.81 -12.68 -1.57
N TYR A 146 12.93 -13.31 -1.96
CA TYR A 146 14.24 -13.03 -1.35
C TYR A 146 15.09 -12.03 -2.15
N HIS A 147 14.59 -11.54 -3.28
CA HIS A 147 15.20 -10.42 -3.98
C HIS A 147 14.80 -9.11 -3.29
N THR A 148 15.56 -8.05 -3.54
CA THR A 148 15.33 -6.76 -2.88
C THR A 148 14.76 -5.69 -3.80
N ARG A 149 14.43 -6.04 -5.06
CA ARG A 149 13.78 -5.11 -5.97
C ARG A 149 12.38 -4.77 -5.49
N HIS A 150 11.67 -5.73 -4.91
CA HIS A 150 10.62 -5.50 -3.93
C HIS A 150 11.14 -5.90 -2.56
N LEU A 151 10.94 -5.05 -1.55
CA LEU A 151 11.32 -5.30 -0.17
C LEU A 151 10.08 -5.07 0.70
N ASP A 152 9.46 -6.16 1.12
CA ASP A 152 8.45 -6.14 2.17
C ASP A 152 9.15 -6.07 3.53
N LEU A 153 9.02 -4.91 4.20
CA LEU A 153 9.68 -4.68 5.48
C LEU A 153 9.20 -5.62 6.56
N MET A 154 7.88 -5.89 6.62
CA MET A 154 7.32 -6.76 7.64
C MET A 154 7.88 -8.18 7.47
N ASP A 155 7.90 -8.68 6.24
CA ASP A 155 8.37 -10.04 5.94
C ASP A 155 9.86 -10.21 6.30
N VAL A 156 10.70 -9.23 5.93
CA VAL A 156 12.14 -9.25 6.24
C VAL A 156 12.39 -9.13 7.74
N LEU A 157 11.73 -8.19 8.43
CA LEU A 157 11.92 -7.96 9.87
C LEU A 157 11.40 -9.13 10.71
N ALA A 158 10.30 -9.76 10.29
CA ALA A 158 9.75 -10.97 10.91
C ALA A 158 10.56 -12.24 10.58
N LYS A 159 11.70 -12.13 9.87
CA LYS A 159 12.50 -13.27 9.39
C LYS A 159 11.65 -14.30 8.63
N TYR A 160 10.74 -13.83 7.79
CA TYR A 160 9.86 -14.66 6.96
C TYR A 160 8.92 -15.57 7.76
N ASN A 161 8.72 -15.29 9.05
CA ASN A 161 7.85 -16.03 9.95
C ASN A 161 6.61 -15.21 10.27
N GLY A 162 5.48 -15.58 9.69
CA GLY A 162 4.22 -14.87 9.87
C GLY A 162 3.75 -14.74 11.33
N ARG A 163 4.21 -15.61 12.24
CA ARG A 163 3.91 -15.49 13.68
C ARG A 163 4.65 -14.35 14.37
N ALA A 164 5.70 -13.82 13.75
CA ALA A 164 6.50 -12.70 14.23
C ALA A 164 6.14 -11.38 13.53
N ASN A 165 5.10 -11.38 12.69
CA ASN A 165 4.60 -10.17 12.06
C ASN A 165 4.13 -9.17 13.13
N ALA A 166 4.37 -7.88 12.85
CA ALA A 166 3.95 -6.79 13.71
C ALA A 166 3.14 -5.76 12.90
N PRO A 167 2.16 -5.07 13.51
CA PRO A 167 1.47 -3.96 12.86
C PRO A 167 2.42 -2.80 12.55
N LEU A 168 2.24 -2.14 11.40
CA LEU A 168 3.00 -0.94 11.05
C LEU A 168 2.81 0.17 12.09
N ASP A 169 1.58 0.34 12.57
CA ASP A 169 1.23 1.38 13.54
C ASP A 169 2.06 1.27 14.82
N ASP A 170 2.08 0.08 15.43
CA ASP A 170 2.84 -0.21 16.64
C ASP A 170 4.34 0.06 16.42
N LEU A 171 4.91 -0.45 15.33
CA LEU A 171 6.33 -0.28 15.06
C LEU A 171 6.71 1.16 14.71
N ALA A 172 5.86 1.89 14.00
CA ALA A 172 6.06 3.31 13.72
C ALA A 172 6.10 4.11 15.03
N LYS A 173 5.11 3.92 15.91
CA LYS A 173 5.05 4.56 17.23
C LYS A 173 6.26 4.22 18.10
N LEU A 174 6.65 2.95 18.17
CA LEU A 174 7.84 2.52 18.92
C LEU A 174 9.15 3.09 18.34
N CYS A 175 9.18 3.46 17.06
CA CYS A 175 10.32 4.12 16.44
C CYS A 175 10.34 5.66 16.65
N GLY A 176 9.34 6.23 17.32
CA GLY A 176 9.17 7.67 17.48
C GLY A 176 8.59 8.36 16.23
N PHE A 177 7.74 7.66 15.49
CA PHE A 177 6.97 8.20 14.38
C PHE A 177 5.46 8.23 14.73
N PRO A 178 4.64 9.02 14.03
CA PRO A 178 3.23 9.22 14.40
C PRO A 178 2.38 7.94 14.45
N GLY A 179 2.65 6.99 13.53
CA GLY A 179 1.75 5.87 13.29
C GLY A 179 0.46 6.30 12.58
N LYS A 180 -0.58 5.48 12.68
CA LYS A 180 -1.89 5.67 12.03
C LYS A 180 -2.68 6.78 12.72
N LEU A 181 -3.31 7.64 11.91
CA LEU A 181 -4.21 8.68 12.37
C LEU A 181 -5.65 8.34 12.00
N GLY A 182 -6.51 8.23 13.00
CA GLY A 182 -7.98 8.25 12.89
C GLY A 182 -8.67 7.00 12.32
N MET A 183 -8.16 6.41 11.24
CA MET A 183 -8.85 5.34 10.50
C MET A 183 -8.20 3.96 10.71
N ASP A 184 -9.05 2.94 10.85
CA ASP A 184 -8.68 1.52 10.84
C ASP A 184 -9.14 0.91 9.51
N GLY A 185 -8.37 -0.03 8.94
CA GLY A 185 -8.69 -0.69 7.68
C GLY A 185 -10.09 -1.33 7.67
N SER A 186 -10.62 -1.74 8.84
CA SER A 186 -11.98 -2.26 8.97
C SER A 186 -13.08 -1.24 8.61
N LYS A 187 -12.76 0.06 8.61
CA LYS A 187 -13.70 1.16 8.34
C LYS A 187 -13.67 1.66 6.90
N VAL A 188 -12.79 1.12 6.06
CA VAL A 188 -12.59 1.59 4.68
C VAL A 188 -13.87 1.44 3.86
N TRP A 189 -14.54 0.28 3.94
CA TRP A 189 -15.80 0.06 3.22
C TRP A 189 -16.89 1.05 3.66
N GLU A 190 -17.06 1.24 4.97
CA GLU A 190 -18.05 2.19 5.52
C GLU A 190 -17.75 3.62 5.08
N ALA A 191 -16.50 4.07 5.21
CA ALA A 191 -16.07 5.40 4.81
C ALA A 191 -16.29 5.61 3.30
N TRP A 192 -15.91 4.64 2.48
CA TRP A 192 -16.08 4.70 1.04
C TRP A 192 -17.55 4.81 0.64
N HIS A 193 -18.41 3.95 1.18
CA HIS A 193 -19.83 3.91 0.83
C HIS A 193 -20.61 5.14 1.35
N THR A 194 -20.12 5.77 2.42
CA THR A 194 -20.71 7.00 3.00
C THR A 194 -20.16 8.30 2.39
N GLY A 195 -19.39 8.21 1.29
CA GLY A 195 -18.89 9.38 0.57
C GLY A 195 -17.65 10.04 1.19
N ARG A 196 -16.96 9.34 2.09
CA ARG A 196 -15.73 9.80 2.76
C ARG A 196 -14.47 9.23 2.11
N ALA A 197 -14.46 9.12 0.77
CA ALA A 197 -13.33 8.57 0.02
C ALA A 197 -12.04 9.37 0.23
N ASP A 198 -12.12 10.70 0.37
CA ASP A 198 -10.95 11.54 0.62
C ASP A 198 -10.27 11.24 1.97
N GLU A 199 -11.04 10.81 2.99
CA GLU A 199 -10.47 10.36 4.27
C GLU A 199 -9.67 9.07 4.09
N VAL A 200 -10.19 8.11 3.30
CA VAL A 200 -9.48 6.85 2.97
C VAL A 200 -8.19 7.15 2.20
N ARG A 201 -8.24 8.12 1.28
CA ARG A 201 -7.06 8.53 0.51
C ARG A 201 -5.99 9.19 1.38
N ALA A 202 -6.38 10.14 2.23
CA ALA A 202 -5.48 10.78 3.18
C ALA A 202 -4.84 9.77 4.15
N TYR A 203 -5.64 8.81 4.63
CA TYR A 203 -5.16 7.73 5.48
C TYR A 203 -4.09 6.86 4.78
N CYS A 204 -4.36 6.42 3.55
CA CYS A 204 -3.39 5.66 2.76
C CYS A 204 -2.07 6.43 2.53
N GLU A 205 -2.13 7.76 2.36
CA GLU A 205 -0.92 8.60 2.27
C GLU A 205 -0.11 8.57 3.57
N THR A 206 -0.77 8.60 4.74
CA THR A 206 -0.06 8.51 6.02
C THR A 206 0.61 7.15 6.21
N ASP A 207 0.01 6.05 5.74
CA ASP A 207 0.56 4.70 5.85
C ASP A 207 1.82 4.52 4.98
N VAL A 208 1.86 5.06 3.77
CA VAL A 208 3.09 5.03 2.95
C VAL A 208 4.18 5.95 3.50
N VAL A 209 3.83 7.05 4.17
CA VAL A 209 4.82 7.90 4.89
C VAL A 209 5.39 7.14 6.09
N ASN A 210 4.56 6.51 6.92
CA ASN A 210 5.02 5.68 8.04
C ASN A 210 5.93 4.55 7.55
N THR A 211 5.55 3.89 6.45
CA THR A 211 6.37 2.83 5.83
C THR A 211 7.72 3.39 5.35
N TRP A 212 7.76 4.57 4.75
CA TRP A 212 9.01 5.23 4.37
C TRP A 212 9.90 5.56 5.58
N LEU A 213 9.33 6.06 6.68
CA LEU A 213 10.10 6.41 7.87
C LEU A 213 10.72 5.17 8.53
N VAL A 214 9.95 4.08 8.64
CA VAL A 214 10.45 2.79 9.09
C VAL A 214 11.51 2.24 8.12
N TYR A 215 11.33 2.42 6.81
CA TYR A 215 12.35 2.07 5.82
C TYR A 215 13.66 2.84 6.03
N CYS A 216 13.60 4.15 6.28
CA CYS A 216 14.79 4.96 6.60
C CYS A 216 15.50 4.43 7.84
N ARG A 217 14.75 4.07 8.90
CA ARG A 217 15.32 3.45 10.10
C ARG A 217 15.98 2.11 9.78
N PHE A 218 15.34 1.27 8.97
CA PHE A 218 15.88 -0.01 8.54
C PHE A 218 17.18 0.15 7.73
N ARG A 219 17.25 1.14 6.82
CA ARG A 219 18.47 1.48 6.09
C ARG A 219 19.60 1.92 7.01
N PHE A 220 19.29 2.72 8.03
CA PHE A 220 20.25 3.09 9.07
C PHE A 220 20.77 1.88 9.85
N LEU A 221 19.90 0.96 10.27
CA LEU A 221 20.30 -0.30 10.94
C LEU A 221 21.22 -1.17 10.08
N ARG A 222 21.06 -1.11 8.75
CA ARG A 222 21.89 -1.83 7.79
C ARG A 222 23.21 -1.14 7.45
N GLY A 223 23.44 0.08 7.96
CA GLY A 223 24.59 0.90 7.60
C GLY A 223 24.54 1.47 6.17
N GLU A 224 23.37 1.43 5.51
CA GLU A 224 23.17 2.10 4.21
C GLU A 224 23.02 3.62 4.36
N LEU A 225 22.64 4.06 5.56
CA LEU A 225 22.66 5.45 6.00
C LEU A 225 23.51 5.52 7.26
N ASP A 226 24.37 6.52 7.35
CA ASP A 226 24.95 6.93 8.62
C ASP A 226 23.95 7.83 9.37
N ARG A 227 24.36 8.35 10.54
CA ARG A 227 23.48 9.19 11.36
C ARG A 227 23.07 10.47 10.62
N THR A 228 24.01 11.10 9.93
CA THR A 228 23.76 12.34 9.19
C THR A 228 22.80 12.12 8.03
N GLY A 229 22.98 11.06 7.25
CA GLY A 229 22.10 10.69 6.15
C GLY A 229 20.70 10.29 6.63
N TYR A 230 20.61 9.57 7.75
CA TYR A 230 19.33 9.25 8.37
C TYR A 230 18.59 10.52 8.83
N ASP A 231 19.25 11.39 9.60
CA ASP A 231 18.63 12.63 10.10
C ASP A 231 18.22 13.56 8.93
N ALA A 232 18.98 13.59 7.83
CA ALA A 232 18.64 14.35 6.62
C ALA A 232 17.38 13.81 5.91
N GLU A 233 17.20 12.49 5.82
CA GLU A 233 15.97 11.92 5.25
C GLU A 233 14.75 12.20 6.13
N ILE A 234 14.89 12.16 7.47
CA ILE A 234 13.80 12.53 8.39
C ILE A 234 13.44 14.01 8.24
N ALA A 235 14.43 14.89 8.17
CA ALA A 235 14.21 16.32 7.95
C ALA A 235 13.50 16.58 6.60
N LEU A 236 13.94 15.93 5.52
CA LEU A 236 13.33 16.05 4.20
C LEU A 236 11.83 15.69 4.22
N VAL A 237 11.46 14.61 4.91
CA VAL A 237 10.04 14.24 5.05
C VAL A 237 9.28 15.31 5.82
N ARG A 238 9.79 15.72 6.98
CA ARG A 238 9.15 16.75 7.81
C ARG A 238 8.94 18.07 7.05
N ASP A 239 9.96 18.53 6.33
CA ASP A 239 9.90 19.74 5.51
C ASP A 239 8.86 19.60 4.39
N THR A 240 8.83 18.45 3.72
CA THR A 240 7.88 18.20 2.63
C THR A 240 6.43 18.20 3.12
N LEU A 241 6.15 17.53 4.24
CA LEU A 241 4.80 17.45 4.80
C LEU A 241 4.36 18.80 5.40
N SER A 242 5.27 19.52 6.07
CA SER A 242 4.99 20.84 6.65
C SER A 242 4.72 21.92 5.60
N ALA A 243 5.22 21.74 4.37
CA ALA A 243 4.94 22.64 3.25
C ALA A 243 3.53 22.43 2.65
N SER A 244 2.82 21.36 3.03
CA SER A 244 1.48 21.07 2.54
C SER A 244 0.41 21.67 3.45
N ASP A 245 -0.61 22.28 2.86
CA ASP A 245 -1.75 22.82 3.59
C ASP A 245 -2.85 21.80 3.89
N ALA A 246 -2.69 20.55 3.43
CA ALA A 246 -3.72 19.54 3.60
C ALA A 246 -3.98 19.23 5.09
N PRO A 247 -5.25 19.12 5.53
CA PRO A 247 -5.58 18.96 6.95
C PRO A 247 -4.91 17.76 7.63
N HIS A 248 -4.87 16.62 6.93
CA HIS A 248 -4.26 15.40 7.46
C HIS A 248 -2.76 15.54 7.70
N TRP A 249 -2.03 16.36 6.92
CA TRP A 249 -0.61 16.62 7.20
C TRP A 249 -0.40 17.52 8.40
N LYS A 250 -1.30 18.47 8.66
CA LYS A 250 -1.26 19.29 9.89
C LYS A 250 -1.48 18.42 11.12
N GLU A 251 -2.46 17.51 11.07
CA GLU A 251 -2.69 16.53 12.12
C GLU A 251 -1.50 15.59 12.31
N TYR A 252 -0.93 15.08 11.21
CA TYR A 252 0.22 14.19 11.23
C TYR A 252 1.47 14.83 11.82
N MET A 253 1.75 16.08 11.45
CA MET A 253 2.87 16.83 12.03
C MET A 253 2.64 17.13 13.52
N ALA A 254 1.43 17.47 13.93
CA ALA A 254 1.10 17.67 15.34
C ALA A 254 1.27 16.39 16.17
N ALA A 255 0.86 15.24 15.64
CA ALA A 255 1.09 13.94 16.26
C ALA A 255 2.58 13.60 16.33
N TRP A 256 3.36 13.91 15.30
CA TRP A 256 4.80 13.70 15.30
C TRP A 256 5.53 14.54 16.33
N ASP A 257 5.14 15.79 16.51
CA ASP A 257 5.80 16.68 17.48
C ASP A 257 5.50 16.31 18.94
N ALA A 258 4.52 15.44 19.15
CA ALA A 258 4.14 14.92 20.45
C ALA A 258 4.85 13.59 20.83
N THR A 259 5.60 12.97 19.92
CA THR A 259 6.33 11.70 20.17
C THR A 259 7.65 11.88 20.91
#